data_AF-A0A7S3Y0V7-F1
#
_entry.id   AF-A0A7S3Y0V7-F1
#
_cell.length_a   1.000
_cell.length_b   1.000
_cell.length_c   1.000
_cell.angle_alpha   90.00
_cell.angle_beta   90.00
_cell.angle_gamma   90.00
#
_symmetry.space_group_name_H-M   'P 1'
#
loop_
_entity.id
_entity.type
_entity.pdbx_description
1 polymer ?
#
loop_
_entity_poly.entity_id
_entity_poly.type
_entity_poly.pdbx_seq_one_letter_code
_entity_poly.pdbx_strand_id
1 'polypeptide(L)'
;MPKGETGKLGKTCTGAGTPWGLIYRVLKGTTSNPVSTVKGADGHIIADPEESVRYMMNSFWPEDAEGEGQETEVLARLRQAIEERARAYEEQCRRALPDEEEPPYTEYEVRSVTGRARGHKAPGPDMICGQVLQALTEELLPHVTQLYNAGLALGYHPRPWKGDLEKAAPKADKKDYTVVKAYRLLSLTDELGKDQERLGVRRFMWRAENQGWIHPRQYGFRAGRSVDMAMGGIESAAERAISSRRALLLMVFDVEGAFNKSCHSALLEGLAQRGCPPGLFCQVSSFLSDRQCTLVINGYSATKRLTRGFPQGVIWSPPLWDVHDDRVLRHIEDIAGEMRDAEAEEE
;
A
#
# COMPACT_ATOMS: atom_id res chain seq x y z
N MET A 1 24.84 0.05 71.13
CA MET A 1 23.82 -0.67 70.32
C MET A 1 22.55 0.17 70.36
N PRO A 2 22.09 0.73 69.23
CA PRO A 2 21.18 -0.02 68.35
C PRO A 2 21.30 0.24 66.83
N LYS A 3 20.89 -0.78 66.08
CA LYS A 3 20.26 -0.85 64.73
C LYS A 3 20.72 0.11 63.62
N GLY A 4 21.42 -0.48 62.64
CA GLY A 4 21.74 0.14 61.35
C GLY A 4 20.52 0.43 60.49
N GLU A 5 20.55 1.61 59.87
CA GLU A 5 19.58 2.09 58.90
C GLU A 5 19.71 1.32 57.59
N THR A 6 18.65 0.61 57.20
CA THR A 6 18.49 0.10 55.85
C THR A 6 18.14 1.25 54.92
N GLY A 7 19.18 1.83 54.30
CA GLY A 7 19.04 2.78 53.20
C GLY A 7 18.24 2.16 52.05
N LYS A 8 17.10 2.77 51.72
CA LYS A 8 16.35 2.50 50.49
C LYS A 8 17.28 2.74 49.30
N LEU A 9 17.69 1.68 48.60
CA LEU A 9 18.25 1.79 47.26
C LEU A 9 17.20 2.43 46.35
N GLY A 10 17.48 3.66 45.95
CA GLY A 10 16.63 4.46 45.08
C GLY A 10 16.41 3.81 43.71
N LYS A 11 15.21 4.05 43.18
CA LYS A 11 14.81 3.76 41.79
C LYS A 11 15.72 4.52 40.84
N THR A 12 16.84 3.96 40.39
CA THR A 12 17.75 4.66 39.45
C THR A 12 17.88 4.03 38.07
N CYS A 13 17.24 2.89 37.77
CA CYS A 13 17.45 2.23 36.47
C CYS A 13 16.18 1.78 35.72
N THR A 14 14.99 2.24 36.09
CA THR A 14 13.72 1.78 35.47
C THR A 14 13.00 2.83 34.63
N GLY A 15 13.64 3.97 34.34
CA GLY A 15 13.08 5.01 33.49
C GLY A 15 13.09 4.62 32.01
N ALA A 16 12.02 4.96 31.28
CA ALA A 16 11.79 4.63 29.87
C ALA A 16 12.87 5.13 28.89
N GLY A 17 13.80 5.99 29.33
CA GLY A 17 14.90 6.55 28.53
C GLY A 17 16.29 5.97 28.82
N THR A 18 16.41 4.86 29.57
CA THR A 18 17.73 4.24 29.82
C THR A 18 17.94 2.99 28.94
N PRO A 19 19.17 2.70 28.46
CA PRO A 19 19.47 1.47 27.71
C PRO A 19 19.06 0.20 28.47
N TRP A 20 19.17 0.24 29.79
CA TRP A 20 18.79 -0.84 30.70
C TRP A 20 17.28 -1.00 30.87
N GLY A 21 16.49 0.04 30.64
CA GLY A 21 15.02 -0.03 30.71
C GLY A 21 14.41 -0.89 29.59
N LEU A 22 15.10 -1.05 28.45
CA LEU A 22 14.72 -1.98 27.39
C LEU A 22 15.05 -3.42 27.81
N ILE A 23 16.28 -3.66 28.28
CA ILE A 23 16.75 -4.97 28.76
C ILE A 23 15.89 -5.46 29.93
N TYR A 24 15.56 -4.58 30.88
CA TYR A 24 14.73 -4.92 32.04
C TYR A 24 13.29 -5.27 31.66
N ARG A 25 12.72 -4.62 30.62
CA ARG A 25 11.39 -4.96 30.11
C ARG A 25 11.37 -6.30 29.36
N VAL A 26 12.45 -6.61 28.63
CA VAL A 26 12.69 -7.92 28.00
C VAL A 26 12.79 -9.01 29.07
N LEU A 27 13.60 -8.80 30.10
CA LEU A 27 13.78 -9.75 31.22
C LEU A 27 12.50 -9.94 32.05
N LYS A 28 11.64 -8.91 32.16
CA LYS A 28 10.33 -9.02 32.82
C LYS A 28 9.22 -9.62 31.95
N GLY A 29 9.49 -9.98 30.69
CA GLY A 29 8.47 -10.49 29.77
C GLY A 29 7.37 -9.46 29.43
N THR A 30 7.67 -8.16 29.61
CA THR A 30 6.72 -7.05 29.42
C THR A 30 6.86 -6.34 28.07
N THR A 31 7.77 -6.79 27.22
CA THR A 31 7.79 -6.48 25.78
C THR A 31 7.14 -7.61 25.00
N SER A 32 6.30 -7.28 24.01
CA SER A 32 5.78 -8.24 23.04
C SER A 32 6.94 -9.01 22.41
N ASN A 33 6.79 -10.33 22.35
CA ASN A 33 7.75 -11.33 21.87
C ASN A 33 8.79 -10.83 20.84
N PRO A 34 10.05 -11.27 20.94
CA PRO A 34 10.94 -11.19 19.80
C PRO A 34 10.27 -11.98 18.67
N VAL A 35 10.06 -11.33 17.53
CA VAL A 35 9.64 -11.98 16.29
C VAL A 35 10.80 -12.84 15.80
N SER A 36 11.07 -13.94 16.50
CA SER A 36 12.05 -14.96 16.14
C SER A 36 11.39 -16.31 15.90
N THR A 37 10.12 -16.45 16.29
CA THR A 37 9.34 -17.67 16.09
C THR A 37 7.91 -17.34 15.68
N VAL A 38 7.48 -17.91 14.55
CA VAL A 38 6.10 -17.83 14.06
C VAL A 38 5.51 -19.23 13.94
N LYS A 39 4.19 -19.34 14.05
CA LYS A 39 3.48 -20.59 13.78
C LYS A 39 3.29 -20.75 12.27
N GLY A 40 3.70 -21.91 11.76
CA GLY A 40 3.39 -22.38 10.42
C GLY A 40 1.90 -22.66 10.23
N ALA A 41 1.51 -23.01 9.00
CA ALA A 41 0.11 -23.30 8.66
C ALA A 41 -0.42 -24.57 9.33
N ASP A 42 0.47 -25.50 9.65
CA ASP A 42 0.26 -26.72 10.44
C ASP A 42 0.20 -26.48 11.96
N GLY A 43 0.33 -25.22 12.39
CA GLY A 43 0.37 -24.82 13.79
C GLY A 43 1.70 -25.10 14.49
N HIS A 44 2.71 -25.65 13.81
CA HIS A 44 4.03 -25.90 14.39
C HIS A 44 4.82 -24.61 14.50
N ILE A 45 5.60 -24.47 15.57
CA ILE A 45 6.43 -23.28 15.78
C ILE A 45 7.70 -23.43 14.96
N ILE A 46 7.92 -22.48 14.05
CA ILE A 46 9.18 -22.33 13.32
C ILE A 46 10.19 -21.72 14.31
N ALA A 47 11.15 -22.52 14.75
CA ALA A 47 12.12 -22.11 15.77
C ALA A 47 13.33 -21.37 15.18
N ASP A 48 13.65 -21.61 13.91
CA ASP A 48 14.72 -20.92 13.21
C ASP A 48 14.28 -19.48 12.85
N PRO A 49 15.03 -18.45 13.28
CA PRO A 49 14.65 -17.06 13.01
C PRO A 49 14.70 -16.70 11.53
N GLU A 50 15.62 -17.28 10.74
CA GLU A 50 15.73 -16.99 9.32
C GLU A 50 14.55 -17.59 8.54
N GLU A 51 14.20 -18.84 8.85
CA GLU A 51 13.02 -19.52 8.35
C GLU A 51 11.74 -18.80 8.76
N SER A 52 11.66 -18.29 9.99
CA SER A 52 10.52 -17.49 10.46
C SER A 52 10.32 -16.22 9.64
N VAL A 53 11.39 -15.49 9.33
CA VAL A 53 11.31 -14.28 8.49
C VAL A 53 10.91 -14.64 7.06
N ARG A 54 11.47 -15.72 6.50
CA ARG A 54 11.11 -16.21 5.16
C ARG A 54 9.64 -16.65 5.09
N TYR A 55 9.17 -17.37 6.10
CA TYR A 55 7.77 -17.80 6.21
C TYR A 55 6.83 -16.60 6.33
N MET A 56 7.18 -15.62 7.17
CA MET A 56 6.41 -14.38 7.30
C MET A 56 6.35 -13.61 5.96
N MET A 57 7.49 -13.46 5.28
CA MET A 57 7.57 -12.83 3.95
C MET A 57 6.65 -13.52 2.94
N ASN A 58 6.73 -14.84 2.84
CA ASN A 58 5.90 -15.62 1.91
C ASN A 58 4.41 -15.60 2.28
N SER A 59 4.07 -15.52 3.56
CA SER A 59 2.69 -15.43 4.02
C SER A 59 2.05 -14.07 3.69
N PHE A 60 2.83 -12.99 3.76
CA PHE A 60 2.34 -11.66 3.37
C PHE A 60 2.33 -11.44 1.87
N TRP A 61 3.32 -11.99 1.16
CA TRP A 61 3.48 -11.89 -0.28
C TRP A 61 3.44 -13.29 -0.90
N PRO A 62 2.27 -13.93 -1.01
CA PRO A 62 2.16 -15.26 -1.60
C PRO A 62 2.56 -15.21 -3.08
N GLU A 63 3.20 -16.28 -3.57
CA GLU A 63 3.41 -16.44 -5.01
C GLU A 63 2.08 -16.73 -5.70
N ASP A 64 2.07 -16.57 -7.02
CA ASP A 64 0.94 -16.89 -7.89
C ASP A 64 0.65 -18.40 -7.99
N ALA A 65 1.32 -19.25 -7.19
CA ALA A 65 1.18 -20.69 -7.22
C ALA A 65 -0.29 -21.13 -7.03
N GLU A 66 -0.75 -21.86 -8.05
CA GLU A 66 -1.99 -22.60 -8.17
C GLU A 66 -2.55 -23.10 -6.82
N GLY A 67 -3.69 -22.56 -6.38
CA GLY A 67 -4.52 -23.22 -5.38
C GLY A 67 -4.68 -22.53 -4.02
N GLU A 68 -5.60 -21.56 -3.95
CA GLU A 68 -6.63 -21.57 -2.88
C GLU A 68 -8.01 -21.99 -3.44
N GLY A 69 -8.00 -22.62 -4.62
CA GLY A 69 -9.11 -23.26 -5.32
C GLY A 69 -8.59 -23.79 -6.66
N GLN A 70 -9.20 -24.84 -7.22
CA GLN A 70 -8.92 -25.21 -8.62
C GLN A 70 -9.25 -23.98 -9.49
N GLU A 71 -8.23 -23.27 -9.97
CA GLU A 71 -8.45 -22.19 -10.92
C GLU A 71 -9.10 -22.82 -12.14
N THR A 72 -10.33 -22.40 -12.45
CA THR A 72 -11.02 -22.94 -13.60
C THR A 72 -10.27 -22.49 -14.86
N GLU A 73 -10.26 -23.33 -15.89
CA GLU A 73 -9.64 -23.00 -17.17
C GLU A 73 -10.15 -21.65 -17.73
N VAL A 74 -11.40 -21.30 -17.41
CA VAL A 74 -12.03 -20.01 -17.74
C VAL A 74 -11.31 -18.84 -17.06
N LEU A 75 -11.03 -18.92 -15.75
CA LEU A 75 -10.35 -17.85 -15.02
C LEU A 75 -8.91 -17.66 -15.49
N ALA A 76 -8.20 -18.75 -15.77
CA ALA A 76 -6.85 -18.71 -16.34
C ALA A 76 -6.82 -18.00 -17.71
N ARG A 77 -7.75 -18.37 -18.62
CA ARG A 77 -7.89 -17.71 -19.93
C ARG A 77 -8.23 -16.22 -19.80
N LEU A 78 -9.09 -15.86 -18.86
CA LEU A 78 -9.44 -14.46 -18.60
C LEU A 78 -8.22 -13.65 -18.11
N ARG A 79 -7.43 -14.20 -17.18
CA ARG A 79 -6.19 -13.54 -16.71
C ARG A 79 -5.18 -13.35 -17.83
N GLN A 80 -4.97 -14.37 -18.64
CA GLN A 80 -4.08 -14.27 -19.80
C GLN A 80 -4.55 -13.16 -20.76
N ALA A 81 -5.85 -13.11 -21.07
CA ALA A 81 -6.39 -12.08 -21.95
C ALA A 81 -6.27 -10.66 -21.36
N ILE A 82 -6.41 -10.52 -20.04
CA ILE A 82 -6.18 -9.25 -19.32
C ILE A 82 -4.72 -8.82 -19.45
N GLU A 83 -3.78 -9.74 -19.22
CA GLU A 83 -2.34 -9.47 -19.37
C GLU A 83 -1.97 -9.07 -20.80
N GLU A 84 -2.49 -9.77 -21.80
CA GLU A 84 -2.24 -9.47 -23.21
C GLU A 84 -2.75 -8.07 -23.59
N ARG A 85 -3.96 -7.71 -23.15
CA ARG A 85 -4.51 -6.36 -23.37
C ARG A 85 -3.68 -5.28 -22.68
N ALA A 86 -3.29 -5.50 -21.42
CA ALA A 86 -2.44 -4.57 -20.68
C ALA A 86 -1.08 -4.37 -21.36
N ARG A 87 -0.43 -5.45 -21.80
CA ARG A 87 0.87 -5.39 -22.51
C ARG A 87 0.75 -4.71 -23.87
N ALA A 88 -0.31 -4.97 -24.63
CA ALA A 88 -0.54 -4.33 -25.91
C ALA A 88 -0.69 -2.81 -25.76
N TYR A 89 -1.43 -2.37 -24.74
CA TYR A 89 -1.58 -0.94 -24.43
C TYR A 89 -0.26 -0.33 -23.93
N GLU A 90 0.51 -1.05 -23.12
CA GLU A 90 1.84 -0.59 -22.70
C GLU A 90 2.75 -0.33 -23.90
N GLU A 91 2.82 -1.27 -24.85
CA GLU A 91 3.65 -1.13 -26.05
C GLU A 91 3.21 0.08 -26.89
N GLN A 92 1.90 0.31 -27.02
CA GLN A 92 1.38 1.51 -27.67
C GLN A 92 1.83 2.78 -26.93
N CYS A 93 1.70 2.81 -25.61
CA CYS A 93 2.11 3.94 -24.78
C CYS A 93 3.63 4.21 -24.90
N ARG A 94 4.46 3.16 -24.85
CA ARG A 94 5.93 3.25 -24.98
C ARG A 94 6.35 3.93 -26.29
N ARG A 95 5.64 3.65 -27.38
CA ARG A 95 5.89 4.27 -28.70
C ARG A 95 5.43 5.72 -28.78
N ALA A 96 4.49 6.12 -27.92
CA ALA A 96 3.96 7.47 -27.84
C ALA A 96 4.71 8.36 -26.83
N LEU A 97 5.84 7.89 -26.29
CA LEU A 97 6.69 8.69 -25.40
C LEU A 97 7.74 9.50 -26.20
N PRO A 98 8.10 10.72 -25.76
CA PRO A 98 7.53 11.44 -24.62
C PRO A 98 6.10 11.90 -24.88
N ASP A 99 5.26 11.86 -23.85
CA ASP A 99 3.86 12.26 -23.92
C ASP A 99 3.75 13.80 -23.99
N GLU A 100 3.43 14.33 -25.16
CA GLU A 100 3.33 15.79 -25.39
C GLU A 100 2.19 16.44 -24.58
N GLU A 101 1.17 15.68 -24.18
CA GLU A 101 0.08 16.17 -23.34
C GLU A 101 0.47 16.25 -21.85
N GLU A 102 1.65 15.73 -21.49
CA GLU A 102 2.13 15.66 -20.13
C GLU A 102 3.38 16.55 -19.94
N PRO A 103 3.20 17.84 -19.61
CA PRO A 103 4.31 18.78 -19.57
C PRO A 103 5.35 18.39 -18.51
N PRO A 104 6.63 18.73 -18.68
CA PRO A 104 7.64 18.52 -17.64
C PRO A 104 7.24 19.14 -16.31
N TYR A 105 7.66 18.55 -15.20
CA TYR A 105 7.54 19.15 -13.88
C TYR A 105 8.34 20.45 -13.83
N THR A 106 7.69 21.49 -13.33
CA THR A 106 8.34 22.76 -13.00
C THR A 106 9.19 22.62 -11.75
N GLU A 107 10.24 23.43 -11.60
CA GLU A 107 10.99 23.49 -10.34
C GLU A 107 10.10 23.85 -9.14
N TYR A 108 9.01 24.60 -9.36
CA TYR A 108 8.03 24.89 -8.32
C TYR A 108 7.31 23.63 -7.82
N GLU A 109 6.82 22.80 -8.74
CA GLU A 109 6.19 21.51 -8.39
C GLU A 109 7.18 20.62 -7.64
N VAL A 110 8.42 20.51 -8.14
CA VAL A 110 9.46 19.68 -7.52
C VAL A 110 9.83 20.21 -6.14
N ARG A 111 10.05 21.52 -5.99
CA ARG A 111 10.31 22.18 -4.71
C ARG A 111 9.18 21.93 -3.70
N SER A 112 7.93 21.89 -4.16
CA SER A 112 6.77 21.66 -3.28
C SER A 112 6.74 20.27 -2.65
N VAL A 113 7.40 19.27 -3.26
CA VAL A 113 7.51 17.92 -2.70
C VAL A 113 8.82 17.73 -1.93
N THR A 114 9.93 18.29 -2.41
CA THR A 114 11.24 18.12 -1.77
C THR A 114 11.39 18.97 -0.51
N GLY A 115 10.92 20.23 -0.54
CA GLY A 115 11.03 21.22 0.53
C GLY A 115 9.94 21.17 1.60
N ARG A 116 9.01 20.21 1.51
CA ARG A 116 7.95 20.03 2.51
C ARG A 116 8.54 19.71 3.89
N ALA A 117 7.83 20.11 4.96
CA ALA A 117 8.23 19.77 6.32
C ALA A 117 8.30 18.26 6.53
N ARG A 118 9.45 17.76 7.02
CA ARG A 118 9.65 16.34 7.29
C ARG A 118 9.88 16.10 8.78
N GLY A 119 9.08 15.19 9.34
CA GLY A 119 9.26 14.71 10.71
C GLY A 119 10.40 13.68 10.82
N HIS A 120 10.59 13.17 12.03
CA HIS A 120 11.58 12.11 12.34
C HIS A 120 11.09 10.72 11.92
N LYS A 121 10.75 10.55 10.64
CA LYS A 121 10.35 9.24 10.08
C LYS A 121 11.57 8.40 9.74
N ALA A 122 11.43 7.08 9.81
CA ALA A 122 12.47 6.14 9.42
C ALA A 122 12.78 6.26 7.91
N PRO A 123 14.07 6.18 7.51
CA PRO A 123 14.47 6.24 6.11
C PRO A 123 14.14 4.94 5.36
N GLY A 124 14.24 4.99 4.04
CA GLY A 124 14.19 3.83 3.16
C GLY A 124 15.51 3.03 3.15
N PRO A 125 15.66 2.11 2.19
CA PRO A 125 16.89 1.33 1.98
C PRO A 125 18.18 2.16 1.86
N ASP A 126 18.13 3.36 1.30
CA ASP A 126 19.29 4.25 1.15
C ASP A 126 19.79 4.86 2.47
N MET A 127 19.02 4.70 3.56
CA MET A 127 19.27 5.26 4.89
C MET A 127 19.33 6.80 4.94
N ILE A 128 18.90 7.49 3.88
CA ILE A 128 18.85 8.95 3.82
C ILE A 128 17.55 9.43 4.49
N CYS A 129 17.71 10.08 5.64
CA CYS A 129 16.58 10.67 6.36
C CYS A 129 16.01 11.87 5.60
N GLY A 130 14.68 11.99 5.61
CA GLY A 130 13.99 13.08 4.92
C GLY A 130 14.43 14.48 5.37
N GLN A 131 14.84 14.66 6.63
CA GLN A 131 15.35 15.94 7.13
C GLN A 131 16.64 16.38 6.43
N VAL A 132 17.48 15.44 6.01
CA VAL A 132 18.70 15.73 5.24
C VAL A 132 18.32 16.27 3.86
N LEU A 133 17.36 15.63 3.19
CA LEU A 133 16.87 16.11 1.88
C LEU A 133 16.16 17.47 1.99
N GLN A 134 15.44 17.69 3.09
CA GLN A 134 14.81 18.98 3.35
C GLN A 134 15.87 20.08 3.54
N ALA A 135 16.95 19.80 4.26
CA ALA A 135 18.02 20.76 4.48
C ALA A 135 18.83 21.09 3.21
N LEU A 136 18.93 20.13 2.28
CA LEU A 136 19.68 20.25 1.02
C LEU A 136 18.77 20.52 -0.20
N THR A 137 17.54 20.97 0.04
CA THR A 137 16.53 21.06 -1.03
C THR A 137 16.97 22.00 -2.14
N GLU A 138 17.52 23.18 -1.81
CA GLU A 138 17.87 24.18 -2.83
C GLU A 138 19.07 23.73 -3.68
N GLU A 139 20.03 23.04 -3.07
CA GLU A 139 21.20 22.50 -3.75
C GLU A 139 20.83 21.32 -4.68
N LEU A 140 19.89 20.48 -4.25
CA LEU A 140 19.46 19.32 -5.03
C LEU A 140 18.44 19.67 -6.12
N LEU A 141 17.68 20.75 -5.96
CA LEU A 141 16.51 21.07 -6.78
C LEU A 141 16.74 20.98 -8.30
N PRO A 142 17.80 21.59 -8.88
CA PRO A 142 18.02 21.53 -10.34
C PRO A 142 18.28 20.11 -10.82
N HIS A 143 19.01 19.32 -10.03
CA HIS A 143 19.39 17.95 -10.36
C HIS A 143 18.20 16.99 -10.26
N VAL A 144 17.43 17.07 -9.16
CA VAL A 144 16.25 16.22 -8.98
C VAL A 144 15.14 16.58 -9.96
N THR A 145 15.01 17.85 -10.34
CA THR A 145 14.05 18.27 -11.39
C THR A 145 14.38 17.63 -12.73
N GLN A 146 15.65 17.68 -13.15
CA GLN A 146 16.11 17.01 -14.38
C GLN A 146 15.88 15.50 -14.32
N LEU A 147 16.20 14.87 -13.19
CA LEU A 147 16.01 13.42 -12.99
C LEU A 147 14.53 13.01 -13.07
N TYR A 148 13.64 13.75 -12.39
CA TYR A 148 12.20 13.46 -12.42
C TYR A 148 11.59 13.70 -13.80
N ASN A 149 12.02 14.74 -14.51
CA ASN A 149 11.57 15.01 -15.88
C ASN A 149 12.08 13.97 -16.88
N ALA A 150 13.31 13.48 -16.73
CA ALA A 150 13.79 12.35 -17.51
C ALA A 150 12.97 11.08 -17.24
N GLY A 151 12.63 10.80 -15.98
CA GLY A 151 11.75 9.70 -15.61
C GLY A 151 10.35 9.83 -16.23
N LEU A 152 9.78 11.03 -16.25
CA LEU A 152 8.50 11.31 -16.92
C LEU A 152 8.58 11.09 -18.43
N ALA A 153 9.55 11.70 -19.11
CA ALA A 153 9.72 11.58 -20.56
C ALA A 153 9.94 10.14 -21.01
N LEU A 154 10.63 9.33 -20.20
CA LEU A 154 10.89 7.91 -20.48
C LEU A 154 9.78 6.97 -19.97
N GLY A 155 8.76 7.48 -19.27
CA GLY A 155 7.75 6.64 -18.62
C GLY A 155 8.40 5.62 -17.67
N TYR A 156 9.39 6.07 -16.90
CA TYR A 156 10.29 5.22 -16.13
C TYR A 156 10.33 5.61 -14.65
N HIS A 157 10.10 4.63 -13.79
CA HIS A 157 10.37 4.73 -12.36
C HIS A 157 11.77 4.18 -12.07
N PRO A 158 12.68 4.98 -11.49
CA PRO A 158 14.06 4.56 -11.23
C PRO A 158 14.18 3.28 -10.41
N ARG A 159 14.97 2.32 -10.93
CA ARG A 159 15.24 1.03 -10.28
C ARG A 159 15.64 1.13 -8.79
N PRO A 160 16.52 2.05 -8.36
CA PRO A 160 16.87 2.17 -6.93
C PRO A 160 15.66 2.38 -6.02
N TRP A 161 14.62 3.07 -6.51
CA TRP A 161 13.41 3.38 -5.75
C TRP A 161 12.33 2.29 -5.84
N LYS A 162 12.59 1.19 -6.56
CA LYS A 162 11.70 0.02 -6.63
C LYS A 162 11.99 -1.02 -5.53
N GLY A 163 12.87 -0.71 -4.59
CA GLY A 163 13.19 -1.53 -3.43
C GLY A 163 12.49 -1.02 -2.17
N ASP A 164 11.88 -1.92 -1.43
CA ASP A 164 11.33 -1.62 -0.09
C ASP A 164 12.14 -2.25 1.02
N LEU A 165 12.30 -1.50 2.12
CA LEU A 165 12.62 -2.06 3.42
C LEU A 165 11.34 -2.27 4.22
N GLU A 166 10.94 -3.53 4.40
CA GLU A 166 9.72 -3.88 5.11
C GLU A 166 9.96 -4.10 6.60
N LYS A 167 9.02 -3.58 7.40
CA LYS A 167 8.97 -3.74 8.84
C LYS A 167 7.65 -4.38 9.26
N ALA A 168 7.73 -5.46 10.03
CA ALA A 168 6.57 -6.08 10.66
C ALA A 168 6.13 -5.24 11.86
N ALA A 169 5.01 -4.53 11.71
CA ALA A 169 4.37 -3.78 12.78
C ALA A 169 3.27 -4.64 13.44
N PRO A 170 3.30 -4.85 14.76
CA PRO A 170 2.25 -5.58 15.46
C PRO A 170 0.91 -4.81 15.38
N LYS A 171 -0.18 -5.52 15.13
CA LYS A 171 -1.54 -4.98 15.24
C LYS A 171 -1.89 -4.87 16.72
N ALA A 172 -2.51 -3.76 17.12
CA ALA A 172 -3.10 -3.67 18.45
C ALA A 172 -4.13 -4.81 18.67
N ASP A 173 -4.34 -5.18 19.93
CA ASP A 173 -5.41 -6.10 20.35
C ASP A 173 -5.27 -7.56 19.89
N LYS A 174 -4.07 -7.98 19.48
CA LYS A 174 -3.78 -9.39 19.21
C LYS A 174 -3.26 -10.09 20.47
N LYS A 175 -3.87 -11.25 20.78
CA LYS A 175 -3.52 -12.08 21.94
C LYS A 175 -2.31 -12.98 21.68
N ASP A 176 -2.08 -13.37 20.42
CA ASP A 176 -1.00 -14.26 20.02
C ASP A 176 -0.20 -13.64 18.86
N TYR A 177 1.04 -13.26 19.16
CA TYR A 177 2.00 -12.67 18.23
C TYR A 177 2.93 -13.70 17.58
N THR A 178 2.67 -15.00 17.78
CA THR A 178 3.28 -16.06 16.96
C THR A 178 2.54 -16.24 15.63
N VAL A 179 1.34 -15.67 15.49
CA VAL A 179 0.53 -15.75 14.27
C VAL A 179 0.89 -14.60 13.32
N VAL A 180 1.23 -14.91 12.06
CA VAL A 180 1.62 -13.88 11.06
C VAL A 180 0.53 -12.82 10.86
N LYS A 181 -0.75 -13.20 10.84
CA LYS A 181 -1.89 -12.26 10.72
C LYS A 181 -1.98 -11.24 11.87
N ALA A 182 -1.24 -11.42 12.97
CA ALA A 182 -1.13 -10.46 14.06
C ALA A 182 -0.24 -9.25 13.71
N TYR A 183 0.47 -9.28 12.58
CA TYR A 183 1.30 -8.19 12.09
C TYR A 183 0.70 -7.56 10.82
N ARG A 184 1.20 -6.38 10.49
CA ARG A 184 1.09 -5.76 9.16
C ARG A 184 2.50 -5.41 8.69
N LEU A 185 2.78 -5.58 7.40
CA LEU A 185 4.03 -5.08 6.83
C LEU A 185 3.89 -3.60 6.50
N LEU A 186 4.91 -2.83 6.85
CA LEU A 186 5.06 -1.44 6.46
C LEU A 186 6.29 -1.34 5.57
N SER A 187 6.09 -0.87 4.35
CA SER A 187 7.12 -0.65 3.35
C SER A 187 7.73 0.74 3.51
N LEU A 188 9.03 0.78 3.78
CA LEU A 188 9.81 2.01 3.80
C LEU A 188 10.51 2.15 2.45
N THR A 189 10.16 3.19 1.70
CA THR A 189 10.83 3.57 0.44
C THR A 189 11.76 4.77 0.62
N ASP A 190 12.70 4.92 -0.32
CA ASP A 190 13.64 6.04 -0.35
C ASP A 190 12.91 7.37 -0.48
N GLU A 191 13.42 8.39 0.22
CA GLU A 191 12.71 9.65 0.34
C GLU A 191 12.65 10.45 -0.98
N LEU A 192 13.68 10.37 -1.83
CA LEU A 192 13.65 10.93 -3.19
C LEU A 192 12.69 10.17 -4.11
N GLY A 193 12.56 8.86 -3.95
CA GLY A 193 11.57 8.04 -4.66
C GLY A 193 10.16 8.49 -4.31
N LYS A 194 9.86 8.62 -3.01
CA LYS A 194 8.56 9.12 -2.54
C LYS A 194 8.20 10.50 -3.10
N ASP A 195 9.19 11.38 -3.27
CA ASP A 195 8.95 12.71 -3.84
C ASP A 195 8.59 12.64 -5.33
N GLN A 196 9.26 11.76 -6.09
CA GLN A 196 8.86 11.46 -7.48
C GLN A 196 7.44 10.90 -7.53
N GLU A 197 7.14 9.91 -6.68
CA GLU A 197 5.81 9.30 -6.62
C GLU A 197 4.73 10.34 -6.32
N ARG A 198 4.98 11.32 -5.44
CA ARG A 198 4.01 12.39 -5.15
C ARG A 198 3.69 13.23 -6.37
N LEU A 199 4.69 13.53 -7.22
CA LEU A 199 4.48 14.29 -8.44
C LEU A 199 3.60 13.50 -9.42
N GLY A 200 3.91 12.22 -9.63
CA GLY A 200 3.12 11.32 -10.48
C GLY A 200 1.70 11.12 -9.95
N VAL A 201 1.54 10.84 -8.65
CA VAL A 201 0.25 10.64 -7.99
C VAL A 201 -0.63 11.88 -8.06
N ARG A 202 -0.07 13.09 -7.95
CA ARG A 202 -0.85 14.33 -8.10
C ARG A 202 -1.50 14.42 -9.48
N ARG A 203 -0.75 14.14 -10.55
CA ARG A 203 -1.26 14.14 -11.93
C ARG A 203 -2.24 12.99 -12.17
N PHE A 204 -1.91 11.81 -11.67
CA PHE A 204 -2.77 10.63 -11.73
C PHE A 204 -4.12 10.88 -11.06
N MET A 205 -4.15 11.37 -9.81
CA MET A 205 -5.39 11.63 -9.09
C MET A 205 -6.17 12.78 -9.71
N TRP A 206 -5.50 13.82 -10.20
CA TRP A 206 -6.19 14.87 -10.94
C TRP A 206 -6.93 14.31 -12.16
N ARG A 207 -6.29 13.46 -12.97
CA ARG A 207 -6.98 12.80 -14.09
C ARG A 207 -8.08 11.85 -13.61
N ALA A 208 -7.80 11.02 -12.62
CA ALA A 208 -8.74 10.03 -12.11
C ALA A 208 -10.05 10.65 -11.62
N GLU A 209 -9.96 11.79 -10.93
CA GLU A 209 -11.12 12.54 -10.45
C GLU A 209 -11.87 13.25 -11.58
N ASN A 210 -11.15 13.88 -12.53
CA ASN A 210 -11.79 14.66 -13.61
C ASN A 210 -12.35 13.80 -14.75
N GLN A 211 -11.82 12.59 -14.95
CA GLN A 211 -12.23 11.67 -16.01
C GLN A 211 -13.10 10.51 -15.49
N GLY A 212 -13.52 10.57 -14.22
CA GLY A 212 -14.44 9.58 -13.64
C GLY A 212 -13.85 8.18 -13.56
N TRP A 213 -12.53 8.05 -13.35
CA TRP A 213 -11.87 6.74 -13.22
C TRP A 213 -12.20 6.03 -11.89
N ILE A 214 -12.64 6.79 -10.89
CA ILE A 214 -12.97 6.32 -9.54
C ILE A 214 -14.45 6.57 -9.27
N HIS A 215 -15.13 5.54 -8.79
CA HIS A 215 -16.56 5.52 -8.56
C HIS A 215 -16.97 6.62 -7.56
N PRO A 216 -18.09 7.34 -7.76
CA PRO A 216 -18.51 8.41 -6.86
C PRO A 216 -18.75 7.97 -5.41
N ARG A 217 -19.07 6.68 -5.20
CA ARG A 217 -19.26 6.08 -3.86
C ARG A 217 -18.00 5.42 -3.28
N GLN A 218 -16.83 5.60 -3.90
CA GLN A 218 -15.55 5.29 -3.26
C GLN A 218 -15.16 6.45 -2.34
N TYR A 219 -15.04 6.21 -1.04
CA TYR A 219 -14.75 7.25 -0.04
C TYR A 219 -13.33 7.15 0.54
N GLY A 220 -12.72 5.96 0.47
CA GLY A 220 -11.35 5.74 0.93
C GLY A 220 -10.35 6.55 0.13
N PHE A 221 -9.26 6.96 0.77
CA PHE A 221 -8.04 7.53 0.16
C PHE A 221 -8.20 8.74 -0.79
N ARG A 222 -9.38 9.35 -0.85
CA ARG A 222 -9.69 10.49 -1.71
C ARG A 222 -9.74 11.82 -0.97
N ALA A 223 -9.25 12.86 -1.62
CA ALA A 223 -9.34 14.22 -1.11
C ALA A 223 -10.81 14.67 -1.06
N GLY A 224 -11.23 15.28 0.05
CA GLY A 224 -12.60 15.76 0.21
C GLY A 224 -13.65 14.65 0.35
N ARG A 225 -13.25 13.41 0.66
CA ARG A 225 -14.14 12.31 1.06
C ARG A 225 -13.75 11.83 2.46
N SER A 226 -14.73 11.36 3.22
CA SER A 226 -14.51 10.85 4.59
C SER A 226 -15.44 9.68 4.89
N VAL A 227 -15.12 8.97 5.97
CA VAL A 227 -15.97 7.90 6.49
C VAL A 227 -17.36 8.43 6.89
N ASP A 228 -17.46 9.67 7.36
CA ASP A 228 -18.73 10.28 7.77
C ASP A 228 -19.69 10.43 6.58
N MET A 229 -19.18 10.75 5.40
CA MET A 229 -20.00 10.80 4.18
C MET A 229 -20.51 9.41 3.78
N ALA A 230 -19.68 8.38 3.91
CA ALA A 230 -20.09 7.00 3.64
C ALA A 230 -21.20 6.57 4.62
N MET A 231 -21.03 6.87 5.91
CA MET A 231 -22.02 6.60 6.96
C MET A 231 -23.33 7.35 6.72
N GLY A 232 -23.28 8.63 6.35
CA GLY A 232 -24.47 9.41 6.03
C GLY A 232 -25.30 8.82 4.89
N GLY A 233 -24.64 8.15 3.91
CA GLY A 233 -25.33 7.42 2.85
C GLY A 233 -26.13 6.21 3.38
N ILE A 234 -25.57 5.46 4.33
CA ILE A 234 -26.22 4.33 4.98
C ILE A 234 -27.36 4.82 5.87
N GLU A 235 -27.14 5.85 6.67
CA GLU A 235 -28.16 6.48 7.53
C GLU A 235 -29.35 6.97 6.71
N SER A 236 -29.09 7.67 5.61
CA SER A 236 -30.13 8.12 4.68
C SER A 236 -30.92 6.96 4.07
N ALA A 237 -30.27 5.82 3.77
CA ALA A 237 -30.95 4.63 3.29
C ALA A 237 -31.85 4.00 4.37
N ALA A 238 -31.39 3.97 5.61
CA ALA A 238 -32.16 3.50 6.75
C ALA A 238 -33.40 4.38 7.02
N GLU A 239 -33.24 5.70 7.00
CA GLU A 239 -34.36 6.65 7.17
C GLU A 239 -35.44 6.46 6.09
N ARG A 240 -35.03 6.30 4.82
CA ARG A 240 -35.98 6.04 3.71
C ARG A 240 -36.72 4.71 3.88
N ALA A 241 -36.03 3.66 4.35
CA ALA A 241 -36.68 2.37 4.59
C ALA A 241 -37.72 2.48 5.70
N ILE A 242 -37.39 3.16 6.80
CA ILE A 242 -38.29 3.43 7.92
C ILE A 242 -39.51 4.23 7.44
N SER A 243 -39.32 5.33 6.70
CA SER A 243 -40.42 6.17 6.21
C SER A 243 -41.36 5.41 5.28
N SER A 244 -40.81 4.47 4.51
CA SER A 244 -41.56 3.66 3.54
C SER A 244 -42.12 2.38 4.13
N ARG A 245 -41.93 2.14 5.45
CA ARG A 245 -42.28 0.88 6.14
C ARG A 245 -41.71 -0.37 5.45
N ARG A 246 -40.51 -0.25 4.88
CA ARG A 246 -39.77 -1.35 4.25
C ARG A 246 -38.62 -1.78 5.16
N ALA A 247 -38.18 -3.04 5.01
CA ALA A 247 -36.96 -3.51 5.64
C ALA A 247 -35.74 -3.02 4.84
N LEU A 248 -34.66 -2.69 5.55
CA LEU A 248 -33.33 -2.46 4.95
C LEU A 248 -32.43 -3.66 5.27
N LEU A 249 -31.88 -4.28 4.23
CA LEU A 249 -30.80 -5.26 4.35
C LEU A 249 -29.46 -4.59 4.03
N LEU A 250 -28.52 -4.67 4.96
CA LEU A 250 -27.14 -4.19 4.75
C LEU A 250 -26.21 -5.40 4.62
N MET A 251 -25.51 -5.49 3.48
CA MET A 251 -24.45 -6.47 3.24
C MET A 251 -23.10 -5.76 3.29
N VAL A 252 -22.17 -6.28 4.10
CA VAL A 252 -20.83 -5.72 4.27
C VAL A 252 -19.81 -6.75 3.83
N PHE A 253 -18.94 -6.36 2.90
CA PHE A 253 -17.87 -7.18 2.37
C PHE A 253 -16.52 -6.62 2.83
N ASP A 254 -15.61 -7.51 3.22
CA ASP A 254 -14.21 -7.17 3.51
C ASP A 254 -13.30 -7.96 2.59
N VAL A 255 -12.42 -7.26 1.87
CA VAL A 255 -11.52 -7.88 0.89
C VAL A 255 -10.28 -8.36 1.61
N GLU A 256 -10.13 -9.68 1.75
CA GLU A 256 -8.96 -10.26 2.39
C GLU A 256 -7.68 -9.92 1.60
N GLY A 257 -6.77 -9.20 2.26
CA GLY A 257 -5.45 -8.93 1.69
C GLY A 257 -5.48 -7.99 0.48
N ALA A 258 -6.43 -7.05 0.41
CA ALA A 258 -6.54 -6.01 -0.64
C ALA A 258 -5.18 -5.54 -1.19
N PHE A 259 -4.34 -4.95 -0.33
CA PHE A 259 -3.01 -4.46 -0.71
C PHE A 259 -2.01 -5.57 -1.05
N ASN A 260 -2.10 -6.77 -0.48
CA ASN A 260 -1.08 -7.79 -0.70
C ASN A 260 -1.38 -8.68 -1.92
N LYS A 261 -2.66 -8.82 -2.28
CA LYS A 261 -3.15 -9.75 -3.31
C LYS A 261 -3.64 -9.04 -4.59
N SER A 262 -3.63 -7.70 -4.65
CA SER A 262 -4.08 -6.94 -5.84
C SER A 262 -3.34 -7.34 -7.12
N CYS A 263 -4.05 -7.48 -8.24
CA CYS A 263 -3.48 -7.95 -9.49
C CYS A 263 -2.96 -6.77 -10.33
N HIS A 264 -1.67 -6.76 -10.65
CA HIS A 264 -1.07 -5.68 -11.44
C HIS A 264 -1.65 -5.61 -12.86
N SER A 265 -1.83 -6.75 -13.53
CA SER A 265 -2.36 -6.78 -14.90
C SER A 265 -3.83 -6.32 -14.95
N ALA A 266 -4.64 -6.65 -13.94
CA ALA A 266 -6.02 -6.17 -13.84
C ALA A 266 -6.11 -4.66 -13.63
N LEU A 267 -5.19 -4.07 -12.84
CA LEU A 267 -5.06 -2.62 -12.70
C LEU A 267 -4.65 -1.99 -14.03
N LEU A 268 -3.59 -2.49 -14.67
CA LEU A 268 -3.07 -1.94 -15.92
C LEU A 268 -4.09 -2.04 -17.05
N GLU A 269 -4.80 -3.17 -17.18
CA GLU A 269 -5.91 -3.28 -18.13
C GLU A 269 -7.04 -2.30 -17.82
N GLY A 270 -7.38 -2.10 -16.53
CA GLY A 270 -8.34 -1.09 -16.11
C GLY A 270 -7.92 0.33 -16.53
N LEU A 271 -6.64 0.68 -16.38
CA LEU A 271 -6.10 1.95 -16.84
C LEU A 271 -6.15 2.07 -18.38
N ALA A 272 -5.85 0.99 -19.10
CA ALA A 272 -5.94 0.96 -20.55
C ALA A 272 -7.38 1.20 -21.05
N GLN A 273 -8.38 0.57 -20.42
CA GLN A 273 -9.80 0.77 -20.74
C GLN A 273 -10.27 2.20 -20.49
N ARG A 274 -9.63 2.92 -19.55
CA ARG A 274 -9.91 4.32 -19.24
C ARG A 274 -9.13 5.31 -20.13
N GLY A 275 -8.33 4.81 -21.07
CA GLY A 275 -7.50 5.66 -21.93
C GLY A 275 -6.42 6.41 -21.16
N CYS A 276 -5.83 5.80 -20.14
CA CYS A 276 -4.78 6.42 -19.33
C CYS A 276 -3.60 6.89 -20.21
N PRO A 277 -3.23 8.19 -20.17
CA PRO A 277 -2.25 8.70 -21.12
C PRO A 277 -0.86 8.06 -20.99
N PRO A 278 -0.10 7.99 -22.09
CA PRO A 278 1.13 7.21 -22.17
C PRO A 278 2.13 7.46 -21.05
N GLY A 279 2.37 8.73 -20.69
CA GLY A 279 3.32 9.10 -19.65
C GLY A 279 2.97 8.49 -18.28
N LEU A 280 1.71 8.66 -17.86
CA LEU A 280 1.23 8.14 -16.58
C LEU A 280 1.13 6.61 -16.60
N PHE A 281 0.61 6.03 -17.68
CA PHE A 281 0.50 4.59 -17.82
C PHE A 281 1.87 3.92 -17.69
N CYS A 282 2.87 4.38 -18.45
CA CYS A 282 4.21 3.81 -18.42
C CYS A 282 4.91 4.05 -17.07
N GLN A 283 4.68 5.19 -16.41
CA GLN A 283 5.19 5.42 -15.05
C GLN A 283 4.61 4.40 -14.05
N VAL A 284 3.29 4.15 -14.08
CA VAL A 284 2.64 3.16 -13.20
C VAL A 284 3.13 1.74 -13.52
N SER A 285 3.15 1.34 -14.79
CA SER A 285 3.68 0.02 -15.18
C SER A 285 5.16 -0.15 -14.79
N SER A 286 5.96 0.90 -14.98
CA SER A 286 7.35 0.90 -14.53
C SER A 286 7.45 0.80 -13.02
N PHE A 287 6.64 1.53 -12.26
CA PHE A 287 6.64 1.45 -10.79
C PHE A 287 6.31 0.04 -10.28
N LEU A 288 5.36 -0.67 -10.90
CA LEU A 288 4.94 -2.02 -10.50
C LEU A 288 5.95 -3.11 -10.92
N SER A 289 6.63 -2.94 -12.05
CA SER A 289 7.56 -3.94 -12.59
C SER A 289 8.90 -3.99 -11.86
N ASP A 290 9.47 -5.19 -11.74
CA ASP A 290 10.78 -5.45 -11.13
C ASP A 290 10.93 -4.97 -9.67
N ARG A 291 9.81 -4.81 -8.94
CA ARG A 291 9.85 -4.48 -7.52
C ARG A 291 10.40 -5.62 -6.67
N GLN A 292 11.13 -5.25 -5.63
CA GLN A 292 11.59 -6.16 -4.59
C GLN A 292 11.32 -5.56 -3.22
N CYS A 293 10.97 -6.41 -2.26
CA CYS A 293 10.89 -6.03 -0.86
C CYS A 293 11.86 -6.87 -0.03
N THR A 294 12.40 -6.27 1.02
CA THR A 294 13.26 -6.94 2.00
C THR A 294 12.69 -6.75 3.39
N LEU A 295 12.22 -7.85 3.99
CA LEU A 295 11.72 -7.88 5.37
C LEU A 295 12.92 -8.07 6.29
N VAL A 296 13.09 -7.18 7.26
CA VAL A 296 14.17 -7.28 8.26
C VAL A 296 13.60 -7.30 9.67
N ILE A 297 13.90 -8.37 10.40
CA ILE A 297 13.42 -8.62 11.76
C ILE A 297 14.60 -9.10 12.61
N ASN A 298 14.92 -8.38 13.69
CA ASN A 298 15.98 -8.75 14.64
C ASN A 298 17.34 -9.11 13.98
N GLY A 299 17.67 -8.49 12.85
CA GLY A 299 18.92 -8.75 12.11
C GLY A 299 18.84 -9.86 11.06
N TYR A 300 17.75 -10.63 11.03
CA TYR A 300 17.46 -11.60 9.97
C TYR A 300 16.69 -10.92 8.84
N SER A 301 16.94 -11.35 7.60
CA SER A 301 16.31 -10.76 6.43
C SER A 301 15.86 -11.80 5.41
N ALA A 302 14.73 -11.53 4.76
CA ALA A 302 14.32 -12.23 3.54
C ALA A 302 13.99 -11.20 2.47
N THR A 303 14.41 -11.45 1.24
CA THR A 303 14.11 -10.61 0.07
C THR A 303 13.21 -11.37 -0.89
N LYS A 304 12.21 -10.69 -1.45
CA LYS A 304 11.29 -11.27 -2.42
C LYS A 304 10.98 -10.29 -3.55
N ARG A 305 10.82 -10.82 -4.76
CA ARG A 305 10.29 -10.06 -5.90
C ARG A 305 8.77 -9.97 -5.76
N LEU A 306 8.23 -8.78 -5.93
CA LEU A 306 6.78 -8.54 -5.88
C LEU A 306 6.19 -8.63 -7.29
N THR A 307 5.36 -9.65 -7.52
CA THR A 307 4.60 -9.85 -8.77
C THR A 307 3.15 -9.41 -8.67
N ARG A 308 2.70 -9.08 -7.45
CA ARG A 308 1.35 -8.64 -7.13
C ARG A 308 1.34 -7.74 -5.91
N GLY A 309 0.20 -7.10 -5.70
CA GLY A 309 -0.12 -6.22 -4.59
C GLY A 309 0.55 -4.85 -4.65
N PHE A 310 0.09 -3.98 -3.78
CA PHE A 310 0.53 -2.61 -3.58
C PHE A 310 1.11 -2.49 -2.15
N PRO A 311 2.43 -2.38 -2.00
CA PRO A 311 3.07 -2.32 -0.68
C PRO A 311 2.59 -1.18 0.22
N GLN A 312 2.34 -1.49 1.50
CA GLN A 312 1.71 -0.54 2.43
C GLN A 312 2.70 0.52 2.91
N GLY A 313 2.43 1.79 2.60
CA GLY A 313 3.30 2.92 2.97
C GLY A 313 3.97 3.60 1.77
N VAL A 314 3.77 3.04 0.58
CA VAL A 314 4.18 3.63 -0.70
C VAL A 314 3.12 4.61 -1.19
N ILE A 315 3.52 5.68 -1.89
CA ILE A 315 2.63 6.80 -2.20
C ILE A 315 1.64 6.44 -3.32
N TRP A 316 2.08 5.62 -4.28
CA TRP A 316 1.22 5.09 -5.34
C TRP A 316 0.14 4.13 -4.83
N SER A 317 0.37 3.41 -3.74
CA SER A 317 -0.47 2.26 -3.38
C SER A 317 -1.94 2.59 -3.13
N PRO A 318 -2.32 3.64 -2.37
CA PRO A 318 -3.73 3.97 -2.19
C PRO A 318 -4.44 4.45 -3.47
N PRO A 319 -3.88 5.39 -4.27
CA PRO A 319 -4.45 5.77 -5.58
C PRO A 319 -4.65 4.59 -6.55
N LEU A 320 -3.69 3.66 -6.60
CA LEU A 320 -3.78 2.48 -7.44
C LEU A 320 -4.86 1.51 -6.95
N TRP A 321 -5.04 1.39 -5.63
CA TRP A 321 -6.14 0.63 -5.05
C TRP A 321 -7.50 1.20 -5.45
N ASP A 322 -7.70 2.52 -5.33
CA ASP A 322 -8.99 3.16 -5.65
C ASP A 322 -9.44 2.89 -7.10
N VAL A 323 -8.49 2.92 -8.05
CA VAL A 323 -8.77 2.62 -9.47
C VAL A 323 -8.90 1.11 -9.73
N HIS A 324 -8.14 0.28 -9.03
CA HIS A 324 -8.26 -1.18 -9.14
C HIS A 324 -9.63 -1.67 -8.64
N ASP A 325 -10.08 -1.17 -7.49
CA ASP A 325 -11.33 -1.53 -6.83
C ASP A 325 -12.59 -0.96 -7.51
N ASP A 326 -12.44 0.13 -8.26
CA ASP A 326 -13.53 0.77 -9.02
C ASP A 326 -14.34 -0.22 -9.89
N ARG A 327 -13.69 -1.25 -10.45
CA ARG A 327 -14.35 -2.29 -11.26
C ARG A 327 -15.39 -3.07 -10.46
N VAL A 328 -15.11 -3.36 -9.19
CA VAL A 328 -16.02 -4.08 -8.28
C VAL A 328 -17.23 -3.21 -7.97
N LEU A 329 -17.00 -1.93 -7.65
CA LEU A 329 -18.07 -0.99 -7.34
C LEU A 329 -19.03 -0.78 -8.52
N ARG A 330 -18.51 -0.65 -9.74
CA ARG A 330 -19.33 -0.53 -10.94
C ARG A 330 -20.13 -1.79 -11.23
N HIS A 331 -19.49 -2.96 -11.11
CA HIS A 331 -20.19 -4.22 -11.34
C HIS A 331 -21.36 -4.44 -10.36
N ILE A 332 -21.19 -4.02 -9.09
CA ILE A 332 -22.29 -4.03 -8.12
C ILE A 332 -23.42 -3.08 -8.53
N GLU A 333 -23.10 -1.91 -9.10
CA GLU A 333 -24.10 -0.97 -9.61
C GLU A 333 -24.86 -1.52 -10.83
N ASP A 334 -24.15 -2.21 -11.73
CA ASP A 334 -24.76 -2.87 -12.91
C ASP A 334 -25.76 -3.94 -12.47
N ILE A 335 -25.37 -4.84 -11.56
CA ILE A 335 -26.27 -5.87 -11.00
C ILE A 335 -27.50 -5.21 -10.33
N ALA A 336 -27.29 -4.14 -9.57
CA ALA A 336 -28.39 -3.41 -8.94
C ALA A 336 -29.30 -2.70 -9.96
N GLY A 337 -28.79 -2.35 -11.14
CA GLY A 337 -29.58 -1.88 -12.28
C GLY A 337 -30.46 -2.99 -12.84
N GLU A 338 -29.86 -4.11 -13.21
CA GLU A 338 -30.55 -5.29 -13.76
C GLU A 338 -31.69 -5.79 -12.85
N MET A 339 -31.46 -5.82 -11.53
CA MET A 339 -32.49 -6.22 -10.56
C MET A 339 -33.68 -5.25 -10.54
N ARG A 340 -33.45 -3.94 -10.67
CA ARG A 340 -34.52 -2.93 -10.69
C ARG A 340 -35.33 -3.00 -11.97
N ASP A 341 -34.65 -3.24 -13.09
CA ASP A 341 -35.31 -3.38 -14.39
C ASP A 341 -36.20 -4.64 -14.41
N ALA A 342 -35.73 -5.76 -13.83
CA ALA A 342 -36.52 -6.97 -13.69
C ALA A 342 -37.76 -6.77 -12.79
N GLU A 343 -37.64 -6.05 -11.67
CA GLU A 343 -38.79 -5.70 -10.81
C GLU A 343 -39.82 -4.83 -11.55
N ALA A 344 -39.38 -3.94 -12.43
CA ALA A 344 -40.27 -3.06 -13.21
C ALA A 344 -40.98 -3.76 -14.39
N GLU A 345 -40.46 -4.90 -14.86
CA GLU A 345 -41.12 -5.73 -15.89
C GLU A 345 -42.18 -6.68 -15.31
N GLU A 346 -42.16 -6.93 -13.99
CA GLU A 346 -43.13 -7.78 -13.28
C GLU A 346 -44.35 -7.00 -12.74
N GLU A 347 -44.30 -5.67 -12.66
CA GLU A 347 -45.42 -4.75 -12.34
C GLU A 347 -46.21 -4.31 -13.57
#